data_AF-A0A484L384-F1
#
_entry.id   AF-A0A484L384-F1
#
_cell.length_a   1.000
_cell.length_b   1.000
_cell.length_c   1.000
_cell.angle_alpha   90.00
_cell.angle_beta   90.00
_cell.angle_gamma   90.00
#
_symmetry.space_group_name_H-M   'P 1'
#
loop_
_entity.id
_entity.type
_entity.pdbx_description
1 polymer ?
#
loop_
_entity_poly.entity_id
_entity_poly.type
_entity_poly.pdbx_seq_one_letter_code
_entity_poly.pdbx_strand_id
1 'polypeptide(L)'
;MELARIEANFTGLSPGRRHSWSINQYGDLTRGAASTGKVYNPTAFTGKEALGDLGTLEADEKGEAFYSGVKEKLRIGDLIGRAIVVYESEDRSSGPGVQAAVIARSAGVGENYKKLCTCDGTTIWEATSNL
;
A
#
# COMPACT_ATOMS: atom_id res chain seq x y z
N MET A 1 6.04 9.54 -19.30
CA MET A 1 6.01 8.19 -18.71
C MET A 1 5.67 8.39 -17.25
N GLU A 2 4.54 7.86 -16.77
CA GLU A 2 4.18 7.98 -15.36
C GLU A 2 4.92 6.92 -14.55
N LEU A 3 5.60 7.35 -13.49
CA LEU A 3 6.37 6.53 -12.57
C LEU A 3 5.82 6.76 -11.16
N ALA A 4 5.59 5.69 -10.41
CA ALA A 4 5.26 5.78 -9.00
C ALA A 4 6.39 5.19 -8.17
N ARG A 5 6.90 5.97 -7.21
CA ARG A 5 7.82 5.46 -6.20
C ARG A 5 7.01 4.83 -5.07
N ILE A 6 7.40 3.63 -4.66
CA ILE A 6 6.77 2.90 -3.56
C ILE A 6 7.87 2.59 -2.54
N GLU A 7 7.60 2.98 -1.30
CA GLU A 7 8.41 2.64 -0.14
C GLU A 7 7.49 1.96 0.87
N ALA A 8 7.90 0.80 1.36
CA ALA A 8 7.10 -0.01 2.27
C ALA A 8 7.98 -0.71 3.30
N ASN A 9 7.47 -0.79 4.53
CA ASN A 9 8.08 -1.50 5.64
C ASN A 9 7.02 -2.41 6.26
N PHE A 10 7.36 -3.67 6.45
CA PHE A 10 6.50 -4.70 7.00
C PHE A 10 7.15 -5.32 8.23
N THR A 11 6.34 -5.65 9.22
CA THR A 11 6.77 -6.31 10.46
C THR A 11 5.76 -7.40 10.81
N GLY A 12 6.20 -8.46 11.48
CA GLY A 12 5.32 -9.56 11.89
C GLY A 12 4.94 -10.52 10.76
N LEU A 13 5.73 -10.55 9.68
CA LEU A 13 5.64 -11.57 8.65
C LEU A 13 6.20 -12.91 9.15
N SER A 14 5.97 -14.00 8.41
CA SER A 14 6.57 -15.29 8.74
C SER A 14 8.10 -15.20 8.53
N PRO A 15 8.93 -15.39 9.57
CA PRO A 15 10.37 -15.21 9.44
C PRO A 15 11.02 -16.11 8.39
N GLY A 16 11.95 -15.55 7.62
CA GLY A 16 12.71 -16.26 6.58
C GLY A 16 11.86 -16.74 5.38
N ARG A 17 10.62 -16.25 5.25
CA ARG A 17 9.72 -16.63 4.15
C ARG A 17 9.52 -15.50 3.14
N ARG A 18 9.13 -15.91 1.93
CA ARG A 18 8.77 -15.02 0.84
C ARG A 18 7.26 -14.81 0.81
N HIS A 19 6.86 -13.55 0.81
CA HIS A 19 5.47 -13.10 0.86
C HIS A 19 5.13 -12.33 -0.40
N SER A 20 4.12 -12.75 -1.15
CA SER A 20 3.66 -11.93 -2.27
C SER A 20 2.80 -10.77 -1.79
N TRP A 21 2.73 -9.71 -2.59
CA TRP A 21 1.91 -8.54 -2.29
C TRP A 21 1.44 -7.86 -3.58
N SER A 22 0.32 -7.14 -3.49
CA SER A 22 -0.31 -6.50 -4.64
C SER A 22 -1.19 -5.33 -4.24
N ILE A 23 -1.55 -4.53 -5.24
CA ILE A 23 -2.68 -3.60 -5.18
C ILE A 23 -3.88 -4.33 -5.76
N ASN A 24 -4.98 -4.43 -5.02
CA ASN A 24 -6.22 -5.06 -5.44
C ASN A 24 -7.27 -4.03 -5.86
N GLN A 25 -8.28 -4.50 -6.59
CA GLN A 25 -9.25 -3.64 -7.26
C GLN A 25 -10.05 -2.75 -6.30
N TYR A 26 -10.44 -3.27 -5.13
CA TYR A 26 -11.32 -2.60 -4.19
C TYR A 26 -10.65 -2.34 -2.85
N GLY A 27 -10.97 -1.21 -2.23
CA GLY A 27 -10.67 -0.90 -0.83
C GLY A 27 -11.73 -1.45 0.15
N ASP A 28 -12.44 -2.52 -0.21
CA ASP A 28 -13.44 -3.13 0.65
C ASP A 28 -12.76 -4.09 1.66
N LEU A 29 -12.78 -3.69 2.93
CA LEU A 29 -12.21 -4.45 4.05
C LEU A 29 -13.28 -5.14 4.92
N THR A 30 -14.54 -5.21 4.48
CA THR A 30 -15.64 -5.86 5.25
C THR A 30 -15.36 -7.32 5.60
N ARG A 31 -14.54 -8.01 4.80
CA ARG A 31 -14.01 -9.35 5.07
C ARG A 31 -12.49 -9.40 4.96
N GLY A 32 -11.80 -8.34 5.36
CA GLY A 32 -10.34 -8.22 5.24
C GLY A 32 -9.89 -8.31 3.79
N ALA A 33 -8.80 -9.04 3.54
CA ALA A 33 -8.24 -9.18 2.19
C ALA A 33 -9.19 -9.89 1.20
N ALA A 34 -10.08 -10.76 1.69
CA ALA A 34 -11.01 -11.53 0.87
C ALA A 34 -12.05 -10.68 0.12
N SER A 35 -12.35 -9.46 0.59
CA SER A 35 -13.30 -8.55 -0.05
C SER A 35 -12.64 -7.54 -1.01
N THR A 36 -11.31 -7.54 -1.15
CA THR A 36 -10.57 -6.56 -1.97
C THR A 36 -10.63 -6.84 -3.48
N GLY A 37 -11.20 -7.97 -3.89
CA GLY A 37 -11.32 -8.36 -5.30
C GLY A 37 -10.02 -8.90 -5.89
N LYS A 38 -9.87 -8.80 -7.22
CA LYS A 38 -8.69 -9.28 -7.95
C LYS A 38 -7.55 -8.25 -7.89
N VAL A 39 -6.35 -8.66 -8.28
CA VAL A 39 -5.21 -7.74 -8.51
C VAL A 39 -5.63 -6.65 -9.49
N TYR A 40 -5.32 -5.40 -9.15
CA TYR A 40 -5.66 -4.24 -9.95
C TYR A 40 -5.04 -4.35 -11.34
N ASN A 41 -5.89 -4.38 -12.36
CA ASN A 41 -5.47 -4.36 -13.75
C ASN A 41 -6.47 -3.57 -14.58
N PRO A 42 -6.19 -2.31 -14.94
CA PRO A 42 -7.11 -1.52 -15.76
C PRO A 42 -7.21 -2.12 -17.16
N THR A 43 -8.41 -2.09 -17.77
CA THR A 43 -8.70 -2.75 -19.06
C THR A 43 -7.77 -2.31 -20.20
N ALA A 44 -7.30 -1.06 -20.17
CA ALA A 44 -6.37 -0.52 -21.16
C ALA A 44 -4.93 -1.03 -21.02
N PHE A 45 -4.60 -1.74 -19.95
CA PHE A 45 -3.26 -2.26 -19.69
C PHE A 45 -3.13 -3.71 -20.15
N THR A 46 -2.21 -3.95 -21.09
CA THR A 46 -1.96 -5.24 -21.74
C THR A 46 -0.61 -5.85 -21.36
N GLY A 47 -0.10 -5.53 -20.18
CA GLY A 47 1.13 -6.14 -19.65
C GLY A 47 0.97 -7.63 -19.37
N LYS A 48 2.10 -8.36 -19.33
CA LYS A 48 2.14 -9.79 -18.99
C LYS A 48 1.65 -10.06 -17.57
N GLU A 49 2.07 -9.22 -16.64
CA GLU A 49 1.62 -9.22 -15.25
C GLU A 49 0.57 -8.14 -15.05
N ALA A 50 -0.34 -8.31 -14.09
CA ALA A 50 -1.29 -7.27 -13.73
C ALA A 50 -0.55 -6.00 -13.24
N LEU A 51 -1.09 -4.82 -13.54
CA LEU A 51 -0.43 -3.56 -13.18
C LEU A 51 -0.20 -3.41 -11.66
N GLY A 52 -1.15 -3.89 -10.85
CA GLY A 52 -1.09 -3.92 -9.39
C GLY A 52 -0.22 -5.04 -8.81
N ASP A 53 0.42 -5.86 -9.63
CA ASP A 53 1.39 -6.86 -9.16
C ASP A 53 2.68 -6.15 -8.72
N LEU A 54 3.02 -6.30 -7.43
CA LEU A 54 4.21 -5.70 -6.83
C LEU A 54 5.34 -6.73 -6.58
N GLY A 55 5.14 -7.98 -7.00
CA GLY A 55 6.08 -9.08 -6.81
C GLY A 55 6.03 -9.68 -5.42
N THR A 56 7.21 -9.89 -4.85
CA THR A 56 7.44 -10.68 -3.64
C THR A 56 8.38 -9.93 -2.69
N LEU A 57 8.08 -10.00 -1.40
CA LEU A 57 8.85 -9.50 -0.27
C LEU A 57 9.58 -10.67 0.38
N GLU A 58 10.83 -10.46 0.77
CA GLU A 58 11.58 -11.43 1.55
C GLU A 58 11.61 -10.96 3.00
N ALA A 59 10.99 -11.71 3.89
CA ALA A 59 11.02 -11.43 5.32
C ALA A 59 12.31 -12.00 5.92
N ASP A 60 12.99 -11.19 6.73
CA ASP A 60 14.19 -11.61 7.46
C ASP A 60 13.84 -12.55 8.63
N GLU A 61 14.84 -12.93 9.42
CA GLU A 61 14.67 -13.81 10.59
C GLU A 61 13.82 -13.19 11.71
N LYS A 62 13.56 -11.88 11.68
CA LYS A 62 12.67 -11.17 12.61
C LYS A 62 11.26 -11.02 12.06
N GLY A 63 11.00 -11.46 10.83
CA GLY A 63 9.73 -11.24 10.15
C GLY A 63 9.56 -9.81 9.65
N GLU A 64 10.66 -9.10 9.39
CA GLU A 64 10.70 -7.75 8.85
C GLU A 64 11.00 -7.79 7.35
N ALA A 65 10.37 -6.93 6.56
CA ALA A 65 10.67 -6.79 5.13
C ALA A 65 10.61 -5.33 4.70
N PHE A 66 11.58 -4.91 3.90
CA PHE A 66 11.67 -3.56 3.35
C PHE A 66 11.63 -3.58 1.83
N TYR A 67 10.88 -2.65 1.24
CA TYR A 67 10.85 -2.42 -0.19
C TYR A 67 11.01 -0.93 -0.50
N SER A 68 11.87 -0.62 -1.47
CA SER A 68 11.98 0.70 -2.08
C SER A 68 12.20 0.53 -3.58
N GLY A 69 11.26 0.98 -4.38
CA GLY A 69 11.32 0.80 -5.83
C GLY A 69 10.42 1.76 -6.60
N VAL A 70 10.50 1.66 -7.92
CA VAL A 70 9.69 2.45 -8.85
C VAL A 70 8.88 1.50 -9.73
N LYS A 71 7.58 1.77 -9.87
CA LYS A 71 6.68 1.04 -10.77
C LYS A 71 6.28 1.95 -11.93
N GLU A 72 6.53 1.49 -13.15
CA GLU A 72 6.12 2.20 -14.36
C GLU A 72 4.62 2.07 -14.61
N LYS A 73 4.03 3.08 -15.26
CA LYS A 73 2.63 3.11 -15.71
C LYS A 73 1.60 3.06 -14.57
N LEU A 74 2.05 3.23 -13.32
CA LEU A 74 1.21 3.31 -12.15
C LEU A 74 0.91 4.79 -11.85
N ARG A 75 -0.38 5.16 -11.88
CA ARG A 75 -0.83 6.53 -11.60
C ARG A 75 -1.45 6.62 -10.21
N ILE A 76 -0.87 7.41 -9.31
CA ILE A 76 -1.33 7.52 -7.92
C ILE A 76 -2.82 7.87 -7.82
N GLY A 77 -3.31 8.76 -8.68
CA GLY A 77 -4.74 9.15 -8.70
C GLY A 77 -5.70 7.98 -8.91
N ASP A 78 -5.28 6.95 -9.66
CA ASP A 78 -6.11 5.77 -9.96
C ASP A 78 -6.06 4.72 -8.84
N LEU A 79 -5.16 4.87 -7.86
CA LEU A 79 -4.96 3.93 -6.75
C LEU A 79 -5.74 4.31 -5.49
N ILE A 80 -6.11 5.59 -5.34
CA ILE A 80 -6.79 6.08 -4.14
C ILE A 80 -8.11 5.32 -3.96
N GLY A 81 -8.32 4.76 -2.78
CA GLY A 81 -9.49 3.95 -2.44
C GLY A 81 -9.41 2.48 -2.84
N ARG A 82 -8.30 2.03 -3.44
CA ARG A 82 -7.97 0.60 -3.62
C ARG A 82 -7.27 0.04 -2.38
N ALA A 83 -6.99 -1.26 -2.34
CA ALA A 83 -6.27 -1.87 -1.22
C ALA A 83 -4.88 -2.39 -1.61
N ILE A 84 -3.90 -2.24 -0.73
CA ILE A 84 -2.69 -3.07 -0.71
C ILE A 84 -3.01 -4.35 0.05
N VAL A 85 -2.55 -5.49 -0.44
CA VAL A 85 -2.73 -6.81 0.16
C VAL A 85 -1.40 -7.54 0.25
N VAL A 86 -1.14 -8.17 1.39
CA VAL A 86 0.01 -9.05 1.62
C VAL A 86 -0.49 -10.48 1.81
N TYR A 87 0.18 -11.45 1.20
CA TYR A 87 -0.18 -12.86 1.20
C TYR A 87 0.81 -13.68 2.03
N GLU A 88 0.37 -14.86 2.49
CA GLU A 88 1.18 -15.71 3.37
C GLU A 88 2.37 -16.34 2.64
N SER A 89 2.19 -16.61 1.34
CA SER A 89 3.21 -17.24 0.51
C SER A 89 3.49 -16.41 -0.75
N GLU A 90 4.53 -16.81 -1.47
CA GLU A 90 4.83 -16.28 -2.80
C GLU A 90 3.71 -16.57 -3.81
N ASP A 91 2.98 -17.68 -3.64
CA ASP A 91 1.84 -18.00 -4.49
C ASP A 91 0.57 -17.32 -3.99
N ARG A 92 0.14 -16.25 -4.66
CA ARG A 92 -1.10 -15.52 -4.34
C ARG A 92 -2.36 -16.39 -4.45
N SER A 93 -2.32 -17.50 -5.20
CA SER A 93 -3.48 -18.39 -5.33
C SER A 93 -3.72 -19.25 -4.09
N SER A 94 -2.77 -19.28 -3.16
CA SER A 94 -2.84 -20.07 -1.92
C SER A 94 -3.89 -19.60 -0.91
N GLY A 95 -4.43 -18.38 -1.03
CA GLY A 95 -5.45 -17.90 -0.08
C GLY A 95 -5.84 -16.42 -0.25
N PRO A 96 -6.80 -15.94 0.58
CA PRO A 96 -7.40 -14.61 0.44
C PRO A 96 -6.49 -13.42 0.78
N GLY A 97 -5.23 -13.65 1.18
CA GLY A 97 -4.33 -12.63 1.74
C GLY A 97 -4.38 -12.60 3.27
N VAL A 98 -3.25 -12.30 3.91
CA VAL A 98 -3.10 -12.25 5.37
C VAL A 98 -3.59 -10.91 5.92
N GLN A 99 -3.27 -9.82 5.24
CA GLN A 99 -3.64 -8.48 5.65
C GLN A 99 -3.89 -7.58 4.45
N ALA A 100 -4.80 -6.62 4.62
CA ALA A 100 -5.07 -5.59 3.63
C ALA A 100 -5.23 -4.21 4.26
N ALA A 101 -4.94 -3.16 3.49
CA ALA A 101 -5.12 -1.76 3.90
C ALA A 101 -5.50 -0.89 2.70
N VAL A 102 -6.39 0.09 2.91
CA VAL A 102 -6.82 1.01 1.85
C VAL A 102 -5.74 2.05 1.57
N ILE A 103 -5.45 2.29 0.29
CA ILE A 103 -4.59 3.37 -0.19
C ILE A 103 -5.36 4.69 -0.01
N ALA A 104 -5.00 5.41 1.05
CA ALA A 104 -5.57 6.70 1.39
C ALA A 104 -4.79 7.85 0.74
N ARG A 105 -5.42 9.03 0.72
CA ARG A 105 -4.71 10.28 0.40
C ARG A 105 -3.83 10.66 1.58
N SER A 106 -2.59 11.04 1.28
CA SER A 106 -1.72 11.74 2.21
C SER A 106 -1.39 13.11 1.62
N ALA A 107 -1.17 14.09 2.48
CA ALA A 107 -0.67 15.38 2.05
C ALA A 107 0.77 15.24 1.52
N GLY A 108 1.08 15.99 0.47
CA GLY A 108 2.44 16.18 0.00
C GLY A 108 3.29 16.95 1.01
N VAL A 109 4.61 16.97 0.78
CA VAL A 109 5.53 17.76 1.58
C VAL A 109 5.15 19.23 1.52
N GLY A 110 4.85 19.83 2.68
CA GLY A 110 4.42 21.23 2.78
C GLY A 110 2.93 21.49 2.51
N GLU A 111 2.15 20.49 2.11
CA GLU A 111 0.70 20.66 1.86
C GLU A 111 -0.16 20.52 3.12
N ASN A 112 0.39 19.97 4.21
CA ASN A 112 -0.31 19.85 5.49
C ASN A 112 0.64 20.16 6.65
N TYR A 113 0.65 21.42 7.05
CA TYR A 113 1.23 21.83 8.30
C TYR A 113 0.36 21.30 9.45
N LYS A 114 0.91 20.34 10.20
CA LYS A 114 0.16 19.65 11.26
C LYS A 114 -0.26 20.64 12.35
N LYS A 115 -1.55 20.66 12.64
CA LYS A 115 -2.12 21.23 13.87
C LYS A 115 -2.41 20.09 14.84
N LEU A 116 -1.84 20.18 16.03
CA LEU A 116 -2.24 19.36 17.17
C LEU A 116 -3.31 20.14 17.93
N CYS A 117 -4.52 19.60 18.03
CA CYS A 117 -5.61 20.20 18.78
C CYS A 117 -6.22 19.21 19.79
N THR A 118 -6.78 19.75 20.86
CA THR A 118 -7.67 19.03 21.78
C THR A 118 -9.03 18.78 21.11
N CYS A 119 -9.82 17.84 21.64
CA CYS A 119 -11.14 17.50 21.11
C CYS A 119 -12.14 18.67 21.12
N ASP A 120 -11.92 19.71 21.93
CA ASP A 120 -12.72 20.94 21.96
C ASP A 120 -12.32 21.97 20.90
N GLY A 121 -11.30 21.66 20.07
CA GLY A 121 -10.82 22.52 19.00
C GLY A 121 -9.69 23.48 19.41
N THR A 122 -9.22 23.46 20.67
CA THR A 122 -8.08 24.29 21.08
C THR A 122 -6.78 23.78 20.44
N THR A 123 -6.10 24.64 19.66
CA THR A 123 -4.80 24.32 19.08
C THR A 123 -3.72 24.33 20.16
N ILE A 124 -3.13 23.16 20.42
CA ILE A 124 -1.99 22.96 21.33
C ILE A 124 -0.69 23.37 20.63
N TRP A 125 -0.59 23.05 19.34
CA TRP A 125 0.60 23.32 18.55
C TRP A 125 0.25 23.36 17.06
N GLU A 126 0.93 24.21 16.30
CA GLU A 126 0.78 24.30 14.86
C GLU A 126 2.16 24.42 14.21
N ALA A 127 2.44 23.55 13.25
CA ALA A 127 3.57 23.77 12.36
C ALA A 127 3.27 25.03 11.53
N THR A 128 4.19 25.99 11.48
CA THR A 128 4.07 27.14 10.57
C THR A 128 5.18 27.09 9.53
N SER A 129 4.89 27.55 8.31
CA SER A 129 5.83 27.65 7.20
C SER A 129 6.82 28.81 7.33
N ASN A 130 7.21 29.21 8.54
CA ASN A 130 8.04 30.40 8.75
C ASN A 130 9.50 30.10 8.39
N LEU A 131 9.75 30.14 7.08
CA LEU A 131 10.92 30.81 6.51
C LEU A 131 10.58 32.29 6.31
#